data_AF-A0A662GL86-F1
#
_entry.id   AF-A0A662GL86-F1
#
_cell.length_a   1.000
_cell.length_b   1.000
_cell.length_c   1.000
_cell.angle_alpha   90.00
_cell.angle_beta   90.00
_cell.angle_gamma   90.00
#
_symmetry.space_group_name_H-M   'P 1'
#
loop_
_entity.id
_entity.type
_entity.pdbx_description
1 polymer ?
#
loop_
_entity_poly.entity_id
_entity_poly.type
_entity_poly.pdbx_seq_one_letter_code
_entity_poly.pdbx_strand_id
1 'polypeptide(L)'
;MASENEFVAGVILFGSIARGEETEQSDVDLLILWEKLNVDPRKRHVYIYKTVSKYFPPPNLRLTVLDMEYNSLLKTTKLTPLLLNIIQDAVVLYDRHNKLQKFISNTRKQLKAKNIRRIKTGKTYYWKLPKPGAKVKLEV
;
A
#
# COMPACT_ATOMS: atom_id res chain seq x y z
N MET A 1 -14.44 -10.70 3.54
CA MET A 1 -13.63 -9.64 4.20
C MET A 1 -14.23 -8.24 4.11
N ALA A 2 -14.13 -7.51 2.99
CA ALA A 2 -14.53 -6.09 2.95
C ALA A 2 -16.05 -5.88 3.16
N SER A 3 -16.88 -6.80 2.67
CA SER A 3 -18.33 -6.82 2.89
C SER A 3 -18.74 -7.11 4.34
N GLU A 4 -17.94 -7.88 5.07
CA GLU A 4 -18.21 -8.28 6.46
C GLU A 4 -17.59 -7.32 7.48
N ASN A 5 -16.75 -6.38 7.03
CA ASN A 5 -16.01 -5.46 7.88
C ASN A 5 -16.18 -4.03 7.37
N GLU A 6 -17.21 -3.34 7.84
CA GLU A 6 -17.61 -2.01 7.36
C GLU A 6 -16.54 -0.92 7.52
N PHE A 7 -15.52 -1.13 8.35
CA PHE A 7 -14.40 -0.19 8.46
C PHE A 7 -13.44 -0.26 7.27
N VAL A 8 -13.43 -1.34 6.49
CA VAL A 8 -12.52 -1.50 5.34
C VAL A 8 -13.04 -0.68 4.16
N ALA A 9 -12.38 0.44 3.87
CA ALA A 9 -12.71 1.33 2.77
C ALA A 9 -11.89 1.04 1.50
N GLY A 10 -10.72 0.40 1.64
CA GLY A 10 -9.89 0.02 0.50
C GLY A 10 -8.92 -1.11 0.83
N VAL A 11 -8.54 -1.86 -0.21
CA VAL A 11 -7.55 -2.93 -0.14
C VAL A 11 -6.62 -2.80 -1.32
N ILE A 12 -5.33 -2.68 -1.04
CA ILE A 12 -4.27 -2.62 -2.06
C ILE A 12 -3.34 -3.80 -1.85
N LEU A 13 -3.18 -4.62 -2.88
CA LEU A 13 -2.08 -5.58 -2.98
C LEU A 13 -0.84 -4.84 -3.49
N PHE A 14 0.30 -5.07 -2.86
CA PHE A 14 1.59 -4.57 -3.33
C PHE A 14 2.64 -5.68 -3.19
N GLY A 15 3.93 -5.35 -3.36
CA GLY A 15 4.98 -6.35 -3.15
C GLY A 15 5.18 -7.29 -4.34
N SER A 16 5.83 -8.44 -4.10
CA SER A 16 6.26 -9.36 -5.16
C SER A 16 5.11 -9.93 -5.96
N ILE A 17 4.02 -10.33 -5.30
CA ILE A 17 2.82 -10.88 -5.95
C ILE A 17 2.19 -9.84 -6.88
N ALA A 18 2.10 -8.57 -6.44
CA ALA A 18 1.58 -7.50 -7.29
C ALA A 18 2.44 -7.25 -8.54
N ARG A 19 3.73 -7.58 -8.48
CA ARG A 19 4.69 -7.44 -9.58
C ARG A 19 4.78 -8.69 -10.48
N GLY A 20 4.20 -9.83 -10.09
CA GLY A 20 4.41 -11.12 -10.77
C GLY A 20 5.83 -11.67 -10.58
N GLU A 21 6.45 -11.38 -9.43
CA GLU A 21 7.83 -11.78 -9.09
C GLU A 21 7.88 -12.66 -7.83
N GLU A 22 6.74 -13.22 -7.45
CA GLU A 22 6.61 -14.09 -6.29
C GLU A 22 7.35 -15.41 -6.44
N THR A 23 7.64 -16.00 -5.29
CA THR A 23 8.19 -17.34 -5.13
C THR A 23 7.28 -18.10 -4.16
N GLU A 24 7.48 -19.41 -4.02
CA GLU A 24 6.75 -20.24 -3.04
C GLU A 24 6.86 -19.75 -1.59
N GLN A 25 7.87 -18.93 -1.28
CA GLN A 25 8.11 -18.38 0.05
C GLN A 25 7.61 -16.93 0.20
N SER A 26 6.99 -16.36 -0.84
CA SER A 26 6.55 -14.96 -0.84
C SER A 26 5.34 -14.74 0.06
N ASP A 27 5.34 -13.57 0.69
CA ASP A 27 4.23 -13.11 1.49
C ASP A 27 3.20 -12.41 0.59
N VAL A 28 1.92 -12.50 0.97
CA VAL A 28 0.88 -11.61 0.46
C VAL A 28 0.97 -10.29 1.22
N ASP A 29 1.38 -9.23 0.52
CA ASP A 29 1.52 -7.89 1.08
C ASP A 29 0.25 -7.05 0.82
N LEU A 30 -0.51 -6.76 1.88
CA LEU A 30 -1.73 -5.96 1.81
C LEU A 30 -1.59 -4.64 2.56
N LEU A 31 -2.01 -3.55 1.92
CA LEU A 31 -2.36 -2.32 2.61
C LEU A 31 -3.88 -2.25 2.78
N ILE A 32 -4.32 -2.27 4.03
CA ILE A 32 -5.72 -2.15 4.41
C ILE A 32 -6.01 -0.70 4.76
N LEU A 33 -6.90 -0.10 3.98
CA LEU A 33 -7.33 1.27 4.17
C LEU A 33 -8.62 1.29 4.96
N TRP A 34 -8.57 1.87 6.16
CA TRP A 34 -9.70 1.89 7.07
C TRP A 34 -10.37 3.27 7.12
N GLU A 35 -11.67 3.28 7.42
CA GLU A 35 -12.43 4.48 7.73
C GLU A 35 -13.39 4.20 8.90
N LYS A 36 -13.69 5.24 9.70
CA LYS A 36 -14.64 5.15 10.83
C LYS A 36 -14.33 4.01 11.83
N LEU A 37 -13.07 3.58 11.93
CA LEU A 37 -12.64 2.50 12.82
C LEU A 37 -12.40 3.04 14.25
N ASN A 38 -13.34 2.76 15.15
CA ASN A 38 -13.26 3.17 16.55
C ASN A 38 -12.67 2.06 17.44
N VAL A 39 -11.34 1.98 17.46
CA VAL A 39 -10.56 1.08 18.35
C VAL A 39 -9.41 1.85 18.98
N ASP A 40 -8.84 1.33 20.07
CA ASP A 40 -7.62 1.86 20.69
C ASP A 40 -6.54 2.06 19.60
N PRO A 41 -6.07 3.30 19.36
CA PRO A 41 -5.06 3.59 18.35
C PRO A 41 -3.78 2.75 18.50
N ARG A 42 -3.41 2.39 19.74
CA ARG A 42 -2.22 1.57 20.02
C ARG A 42 -2.41 0.11 19.61
N LYS A 43 -3.65 -0.38 19.58
CA LYS A 43 -4.02 -1.75 19.22
C LYS A 43 -4.62 -1.87 17.82
N ARG A 44 -4.80 -0.76 17.11
CA ARG A 44 -5.46 -0.74 15.79
C ARG A 44 -4.82 -1.69 14.78
N HIS A 45 -3.50 -1.64 14.64
CA HIS A 45 -2.77 -2.52 13.72
C HIS A 45 -2.99 -4.00 14.06
N VAL A 46 -2.97 -4.36 15.36
CA VAL A 46 -3.26 -5.73 15.82
C VAL A 46 -4.69 -6.14 15.51
N TYR A 47 -5.65 -5.25 15.76
CA TYR A 47 -7.07 -5.50 15.47
C TYR A 47 -7.29 -5.77 13.98
N ILE A 48 -6.75 -4.89 13.12
CA ILE A 48 -6.87 -5.02 11.66
C ILE A 48 -6.19 -6.31 11.19
N TYR A 49 -4.96 -6.58 11.64
CA TYR A 49 -4.24 -7.80 11.31
C TYR A 49 -5.05 -9.05 11.67
N LYS A 50 -5.57 -9.14 12.91
CA LYS A 50 -6.39 -10.28 13.37
C LYS A 50 -7.69 -10.43 12.60
N THR A 51 -8.28 -9.33 12.15
CA THR A 51 -9.50 -9.37 11.34
C THR A 51 -9.21 -9.88 9.93
N VAL A 52 -8.14 -9.39 9.31
CA VAL A 52 -7.75 -9.73 7.94
C VAL A 52 -7.22 -11.16 7.86
N SER A 53 -6.40 -11.59 8.83
CA SER A 53 -5.76 -12.91 8.81
C SER A 53 -6.74 -14.09 8.89
N LYS A 54 -7.97 -13.87 9.39
CA LYS A 54 -9.04 -14.88 9.36
C LYS A 54 -9.41 -15.33 7.94
N TYR A 55 -9.16 -14.48 6.94
CA TYR A 55 -9.42 -14.78 5.53
C TYR A 55 -8.22 -15.39 4.81
N PHE A 56 -7.09 -15.57 5.51
CA PHE A 56 -5.86 -16.14 4.99
C PHE A 56 -5.33 -17.23 5.95
N PRO A 57 -6.08 -18.35 6.11
CA PRO A 57 -5.72 -19.37 7.08
C PRO A 57 -4.41 -20.08 6.72
N PRO A 58 -3.60 -20.47 7.72
CA PRO A 58 -2.41 -21.32 7.51
C PRO A 58 -2.81 -22.70 6.95
N PRO A 59 -1.88 -23.47 6.35
CA PRO A 59 -0.42 -23.25 6.32
C PRO A 59 0.12 -22.55 5.06
N ASN A 60 -0.74 -22.24 4.08
CA ASN A 60 -0.27 -21.99 2.71
C ASN A 60 0.08 -20.53 2.39
N LEU A 61 -0.25 -19.57 3.26
CA LEU A 61 -0.07 -18.16 2.98
C LEU A 61 0.67 -17.46 4.11
N ARG A 62 1.80 -16.84 3.77
CA ARG A 62 2.44 -15.84 4.62
C ARG A 62 1.78 -14.49 4.31
N LEU A 63 1.45 -13.73 5.35
CA LEU A 63 0.65 -12.53 5.22
C LEU A 63 1.33 -11.37 5.94
N THR A 64 1.59 -10.30 5.18
CA THR A 64 1.99 -9.00 5.71
C THR A 64 0.83 -8.04 5.55
N VAL A 65 0.36 -7.48 6.66
CA VAL A 65 -0.71 -6.47 6.66
C VAL A 65 -0.16 -5.16 7.18
N LEU A 66 -0.23 -4.14 6.34
CA LEU A 66 -0.08 -2.75 6.72
C LEU A 66 -1.46 -2.10 6.79
N ASP A 67 -1.58 -1.04 7.58
CA ASP A 67 -2.81 -0.27 7.68
C ASP A 67 -2.56 1.24 7.62
N MET A 68 -3.55 1.95 7.09
CA MET A 68 -3.59 3.40 7.05
C MET A 68 -5.03 3.88 6.97
N GLU A 69 -5.33 5.05 7.51
CA GLU A 69 -6.65 5.66 7.27
C GLU A 69 -6.81 6.01 5.78
N TYR A 70 -7.95 5.65 5.20
CA TYR A 70 -8.26 5.87 3.78
C TYR A 70 -8.05 7.34 3.36
N ASN A 71 -8.61 8.28 4.12
CA ASN A 71 -8.48 9.71 3.82
C ASN A 71 -7.06 10.23 4.05
N SER A 72 -6.31 9.65 5.00
CA SER A 72 -4.90 10.00 5.19
C SER A 72 -4.05 9.61 3.99
N LEU A 73 -4.30 8.46 3.34
CA LEU A 73 -3.63 8.11 2.09
C LEU A 73 -3.95 9.13 0.99
N LEU A 74 -5.24 9.44 0.77
CA LEU A 74 -5.65 10.37 -0.29
C LEU A 74 -5.14 11.80 -0.11
N LYS A 75 -4.94 12.24 1.14
CA LYS A 75 -4.46 13.58 1.47
C LYS A 75 -2.95 13.65 1.68
N THR A 76 -2.24 12.52 1.58
CA THR A 76 -0.81 12.53 1.85
C THR A 76 -0.08 13.36 0.80
N THR A 77 0.74 14.30 1.26
CA THR A 77 1.63 15.08 0.40
C THR A 77 3.09 14.66 0.54
N LYS A 78 3.41 13.80 1.51
CA LYS A 78 4.77 13.31 1.77
C LYS A 78 4.82 11.81 1.57
N LEU A 79 5.64 11.35 0.62
CA LEU A 79 5.81 9.93 0.37
C LEU A 79 7.05 9.40 1.07
N THR A 80 6.83 8.48 2.00
CA THR A 80 7.91 7.68 2.60
C THR A 80 8.40 6.64 1.59
N PRO A 81 9.61 6.06 1.77
CA PRO A 81 10.07 4.96 0.92
C PRO A 81 9.08 3.79 0.83
N LEU A 82 8.41 3.47 1.95
CA LEU A 82 7.39 2.44 1.99
C LEU A 82 6.16 2.81 1.15
N LEU A 83 5.64 4.04 1.28
CA LEU A 83 4.52 4.50 0.46
C LEU A 83 4.88 4.57 -1.02
N LEU A 84 6.13 4.92 -1.37
CA LEU A 84 6.60 4.85 -2.75
C LEU A 84 6.53 3.41 -3.30
N ASN A 85 6.98 2.43 -2.53
CA ASN A 85 6.90 1.02 -2.93
C ASN A 85 5.46 0.56 -3.09
N ILE A 86 4.60 0.85 -2.10
CA ILE A 86 3.17 0.50 -2.16
C ILE A 86 2.53 1.13 -3.38
N ILE A 87 2.67 2.44 -3.61
CA ILE A 87 2.04 3.13 -4.73
C ILE A 87 2.59 2.64 -6.07
N GLN A 88 3.89 2.35 -6.16
CA GLN A 88 4.50 1.86 -7.40
C GLN A 88 3.97 0.48 -7.79
N ASP A 89 3.75 -0.41 -6.81
CA ASP A 89 3.31 -1.78 -7.05
C ASP A 89 1.80 -1.97 -6.91
N ALA A 90 1.07 -0.95 -6.47
CA ALA A 90 -0.33 -1.05 -6.11
C ALA A 90 -1.20 -1.67 -7.22
N VAL A 91 -1.84 -2.79 -6.84
CA VAL A 91 -3.01 -3.38 -7.48
C VAL A 91 -4.18 -3.17 -6.53
N VAL A 92 -5.15 -2.36 -6.94
CA VAL A 92 -6.33 -2.06 -6.10
C VAL A 92 -7.32 -3.22 -6.20
N LEU A 93 -7.48 -3.96 -5.10
CA LEU A 93 -8.41 -5.09 -5.01
C LEU A 93 -9.81 -4.65 -4.60
N TYR A 94 -9.91 -3.59 -3.79
CA TYR A 94 -11.18 -3.03 -3.33
C TYR A 94 -11.02 -1.54 -3.10
N ASP A 95 -12.04 -0.78 -3.49
CA ASP A 95 -12.14 0.66 -3.22
C ASP A 95 -13.61 1.07 -3.11
N ARG A 96 -14.04 1.40 -1.90
CA ARG A 96 -15.43 1.82 -1.64
C ARG A 96 -15.82 3.09 -2.37
N HIS A 97 -14.88 4.02 -2.54
CA HIS A 97 -15.18 5.37 -3.03
C HIS A 97 -14.71 5.62 -4.46
N ASN A 98 -14.07 4.63 -5.11
CA ASN A 98 -13.52 4.74 -6.47
C ASN A 98 -12.54 5.92 -6.66
N LYS A 99 -11.71 6.20 -5.65
CA LYS A 99 -10.72 7.30 -5.65
C LYS A 99 -9.27 6.81 -5.73
N LEU A 100 -8.99 5.58 -5.32
CA LEU A 100 -7.62 5.03 -5.19
C LEU A 100 -6.94 4.92 -6.54
N GLN A 101 -7.63 4.43 -7.58
CA GLN A 101 -7.02 4.28 -8.91
C GLN A 101 -6.59 5.64 -9.46
N LYS A 102 -7.44 6.67 -9.32
CA LYS A 102 -7.11 8.04 -9.72
C LYS A 102 -5.95 8.61 -8.91
N PHE A 103 -5.96 8.44 -7.59
CA PHE A 103 -4.89 8.89 -6.71
C PHE A 103 -3.53 8.24 -7.06
N ILE A 104 -3.49 6.91 -7.21
CA ILE A 104 -2.30 6.16 -7.56
C ILE A 104 -1.77 6.58 -8.93
N SER A 105 -2.64 6.66 -9.94
CA SER A 105 -2.26 7.07 -11.30
C SER A 105 -1.68 8.49 -11.33
N ASN A 106 -2.34 9.45 -10.66
CA ASN A 106 -1.85 10.82 -10.56
C ASN A 106 -0.51 10.89 -9.82
N THR A 107 -0.36 10.14 -8.73
CA THR A 107 0.89 10.07 -7.99
C THR A 107 2.03 9.53 -8.85
N ARG A 108 1.82 8.42 -9.57
CA ARG A 108 2.81 7.85 -10.50
C ARG A 108 3.20 8.85 -11.60
N LYS A 109 2.24 9.61 -12.13
CA LYS A 109 2.51 10.69 -13.12
C LYS A 109 3.37 11.80 -12.53
N GLN A 110 3.07 12.27 -11.32
CA GLN A 110 3.88 13.29 -10.66
C GLN A 110 5.31 12.81 -10.38
N LEU A 111 5.48 11.57 -9.90
CA LEU A 111 6.82 10.99 -9.68
C LEU A 111 7.63 10.96 -10.98
N LYS A 112 7.01 10.53 -12.09
CA LYS A 112 7.64 10.53 -13.41
C LYS A 112 8.05 11.93 -13.86
N ALA A 113 7.16 12.91 -13.70
CA ALA A 113 7.43 14.32 -14.05
C ALA A 113 8.60 14.92 -13.24
N LYS A 114 8.69 14.54 -11.96
CA LYS A 114 9.80 14.94 -11.07
C LYS A 114 11.07 14.12 -11.25
N ASN A 115 11.12 13.25 -12.26
CA ASN A 115 12.25 12.36 -12.53
C ASN A 115 12.62 11.45 -11.34
N ILE A 116 11.65 11.12 -10.49
CA ILE A 116 11.79 10.15 -9.41
C ILE A 116 11.46 8.78 -10.00
N ARG A 117 12.46 7.92 -10.12
CA ARG A 117 12.32 6.63 -10.83
C ARG A 117 12.74 5.48 -9.94
N ARG A 118 12.00 4.38 -9.98
CA ARG A 118 12.45 3.12 -9.40
C ARG A 118 13.29 2.38 -10.44
N ILE A 119 14.49 1.97 -10.05
CA ILE A 119 15.41 1.20 -10.88
C ILE A 119 15.52 -0.20 -10.30
N LYS A 120 15.43 -1.21 -11.16
CA LYS A 120 15.65 -2.62 -10.82
C LYS A 120 17.11 -2.99 -11.09
N THR A 121 17.73 -3.70 -10.17
CA THR A 121 19.10 -4.23 -10.31
C THR A 121 19.12 -5.68 -9.83
N GLY A 122 19.10 -6.62 -10.78
CA GLY A 122 18.92 -8.04 -10.45
C GLY A 122 17.58 -8.27 -9.76
N LYS A 123 17.63 -8.75 -8.51
CA LYS A 123 16.45 -9.00 -7.66
C LYS A 123 16.06 -7.82 -6.75
N THR A 124 16.81 -6.72 -6.78
CA THR A 124 16.61 -5.59 -5.87
C THR A 124 16.12 -4.34 -6.59
N TYR A 125 15.61 -3.39 -5.82
CA TYR A 125 15.10 -2.11 -6.30
C TYR A 125 15.67 -0.96 -5.49
N TYR A 126 15.93 0.15 -6.15
CA TYR A 126 16.21 1.42 -5.48
C TYR A 126 15.53 2.59 -6.19
N TRP A 127 15.32 3.68 -5.44
CA TRP A 127 14.75 4.90 -5.98
C TRP A 127 15.87 5.88 -6.35
N LYS A 128 15.93 6.26 -7.63
CA LYS A 128 16.77 7.34 -8.11
C LYS A 128 16.02 8.66 -7.91
N LEU A 129 16.55 9.48 -7.01
CA LEU A 129 16.05 10.83 -6.74
C LEU A 129 16.82 11.87 -7.57
N PRO A 130 16.20 13.00 -7.94
CA PRO A 130 16.90 14.10 -8.61
C PRO A 130 18.02 14.70 -7.75
N LYS A 131 17.81 14.73 -6.43
CA LYS A 131 18.78 15.19 -5.43
C LYS A 131 18.85 14.16 -4.30
N PRO A 132 20.06 13.72 -3.90
CA PRO A 132 20.23 12.82 -2.75
C PRO A 132 19.58 13.37 -1.48
N GLY A 133 18.90 12.51 -0.72
CA GLY A 133 18.22 12.87 0.53
C GLY A 133 17.00 13.79 0.37
N ALA A 134 16.59 14.13 -0.85
CA ALA A 134 15.43 14.98 -1.07
C ALA A 134 14.14 14.29 -0.60
N LYS A 135 13.30 15.04 0.13
CA LYS A 135 11.96 14.58 0.51
C LYS A 135 11.08 14.51 -0.74
N VAL A 136 10.40 13.39 -0.92
CA VAL A 136 9.43 13.25 -2.02
C VAL A 136 8.09 13.83 -1.60
N LYS A 137 7.68 14.91 -2.28
CA LYS A 137 6.43 15.61 -2.03
C LYS A 137 5.54 15.66 -3.26
N LEU A 138 4.25 15.38 -3.05
CA LEU A 138 3.19 15.56 -4.04
C LEU A 138 2.75 17.02 -4.08
N GLU A 139 2.38 17.45 -5.28
CA GLU A 139 1.64 18.69 -5.49
C GLU A 139 0.16 18.42 -5.24
N VAL A 140 -0.47 19.35 -4.51
CA VAL A 140 -1.89 19.35 -4.15
C VAL A 140 -2.68 20.01 -5.26
#